data_AF-A0A087NGJ9-F1
#
_entry.id   AF-A0A087NGJ9-F1
#
_cell.length_a   1.000
_cell.length_b   1.000
_cell.length_c   1.000
_cell.angle_alpha   90.00
_cell.angle_beta   90.00
_cell.angle_gamma   90.00
#
_symmetry.space_group_name_H-M   'P 1'
#
loop_
_entity.id
_entity.type
_entity.pdbx_description
1 polymer ?
#
loop_
_entity_poly.entity_id
_entity_poly.type
_entity_poly.pdbx_seq_one_letter_code
_entity_poly.pdbx_strand_id
1 'polypeptide(L)'
;MHRPAYLHVMADEIAERMLSALVVQLIRTGKMDIDDVFAAASSLDAAGDDEAARALNCLPLYAAARPQSEIDADWRRRQIVERTAFIAKKSEGYKPDE
;
A
#
# COMPACT_ATOMS: atom_id res chain seq x y z
N MET A 1 -13.98 10.82 38.46
CA MET A 1 -12.97 11.08 37.42
C MET A 1 -13.55 10.68 36.08
N HIS A 2 -14.12 11.62 35.31
CA HIS A 2 -14.55 11.36 33.94
C HIS A 2 -13.34 11.49 33.01
N ARG A 3 -12.87 10.38 32.44
CA ARG A 3 -11.99 10.43 31.26
C ARG A 3 -12.82 10.96 30.08
N PRO A 4 -12.35 11.96 29.32
CA PRO A 4 -13.09 12.46 28.17
C PRO A 4 -13.14 11.38 27.09
N ALA A 5 -14.35 11.04 26.64
CA ALA A 5 -14.62 10.00 25.64
C ALA A 5 -13.82 10.17 24.33
N TYR A 6 -13.44 11.41 23.99
CA TYR A 6 -12.64 11.75 22.81
C TYR A 6 -11.25 11.10 22.77
N LEU A 7 -10.62 10.82 23.91
CA LEU A 7 -9.31 10.16 23.95
C LEU A 7 -9.39 8.65 23.66
N HIS A 8 -10.55 8.03 23.89
CA HIS A 8 -10.74 6.60 23.66
C HIS A 8 -10.92 6.32 22.16
N VAL A 9 -11.77 7.10 21.50
CA VAL A 9 -12.06 6.97 20.05
C VAL A 9 -10.79 7.13 19.20
N MET A 10 -9.93 8.09 19.53
CA MET A 10 -8.66 8.29 18.81
C MET A 10 -7.66 7.14 19.01
N ALA A 11 -7.68 6.49 20.18
CA ALA A 11 -6.79 5.37 20.46
C ALA A 11 -7.22 4.11 19.71
N ASP A 12 -8.53 3.86 19.64
CA ASP A 12 -9.11 2.73 18.90
C ASP A 12 -8.82 2.87 17.40
N GLU A 13 -9.02 4.07 16.83
CA GLU A 13 -8.70 4.35 15.43
C GLU A 13 -7.21 4.14 15.08
N ILE A 14 -6.30 4.53 15.98
CA ILE A 14 -4.85 4.34 15.76
C ILE A 14 -4.50 2.85 15.84
N ALA A 15 -5.05 2.13 16.82
CA ALA A 15 -4.80 0.70 16.99
C ALA A 15 -5.25 -0.09 15.75
N GLU A 16 -6.45 0.20 15.22
CA GLU A 16 -6.97 -0.43 14.01
C GLU A 16 -6.10 -0.15 12.78
N ARG A 17 -5.63 1.09 12.63
CA ARG A 17 -4.71 1.46 11.53
C ARG A 17 -3.36 0.75 11.66
N MET A 18 -2.82 0.65 12.87
CA MET A 18 -1.57 -0.06 13.12
C MET A 18 -1.70 -1.55 12.86
N LEU A 19 -2.80 -2.17 13.30
CA LEU A 19 -3.11 -3.57 13.04
C LEU A 19 -3.25 -3.83 11.53
N SER A 20 -4.03 -2.99 10.84
CA SER A 20 -4.23 -3.08 9.39
C SER A 20 -2.90 -2.98 8.63
N ALA A 21 -2.04 -2.02 9.00
CA ALA A 21 -0.72 -1.87 8.40
C ALA A 21 0.18 -3.08 8.65
N LEU A 22 0.15 -3.65 9.86
CA LEU A 22 0.91 -4.84 10.21
C LEU A 22 0.46 -6.06 9.39
N VAL A 23 -0.84 -6.32 9.33
CA VAL A 23 -1.41 -7.46 8.57
C VAL A 23 -1.03 -7.35 7.09
N VAL A 24 -1.20 -6.16 6.48
CA VAL A 24 -0.80 -5.91 5.09
C VAL A 24 0.68 -6.23 4.86
N GLN A 25 1.56 -5.86 5.79
CA GLN A 25 2.98 -6.14 5.69
C GLN A 25 3.32 -7.63 5.88
N LEU A 26 2.61 -8.33 6.76
CA LEU A 26 2.77 -9.77 6.96
C LEU A 26 2.37 -10.55 5.70
N ILE A 27 1.27 -10.16 5.04
CA ILE A 27 0.86 -10.73 3.75
C ILE A 27 1.96 -10.49 2.71
N ARG A 28 2.41 -9.24 2.54
CA ARG A 28 3.46 -8.88 1.55
C ARG A 28 4.78 -9.63 1.73
N THR A 29 5.12 -9.94 2.98
CA THR A 29 6.36 -10.67 3.31
C THR A 29 6.18 -12.20 3.28
N GLY A 30 4.99 -12.69 2.95
CA GLY A 30 4.67 -14.12 2.93
C GLY A 30 4.68 -14.76 4.32
N LYS A 31 4.55 -13.96 5.38
CA LYS A 31 4.49 -14.43 6.77
C LYS A 31 3.07 -14.73 7.24
N MET A 32 2.09 -14.34 6.45
CA MET A 32 0.67 -14.63 6.63
C MET A 32 0.09 -14.99 5.27
N ASP A 33 -0.66 -16.09 5.22
CA ASP A 33 -1.40 -16.47 4.02
C ASP A 33 -2.63 -15.56 3.84
N ILE A 34 -2.95 -15.23 2.60
CA ILE A 34 -4.16 -14.49 2.26
C ILE A 34 -5.40 -15.33 2.60
N ASP A 35 -5.32 -16.65 2.41
CA ASP A 35 -6.45 -17.55 2.66
C ASP A 35 -6.82 -17.60 4.16
N ASP A 36 -5.83 -17.49 5.05
CA ASP A 36 -6.06 -17.39 6.50
C ASP A 36 -6.83 -16.12 6.87
N VAL A 37 -6.56 -15.01 6.17
CA VAL A 37 -7.26 -13.73 6.37
C VAL A 37 -8.72 -13.85 5.92
N PHE A 38 -8.98 -14.51 4.79
CA PHE A 38 -10.35 -14.75 4.31
C PHE A 38 -11.11 -15.74 5.22
N ALA A 39 -10.44 -16.74 5.76
CA ALA A 39 -11.04 -17.66 6.73
C ALA A 39 -11.42 -16.95 8.03
N ALA A 40 -10.55 -16.05 8.52
CA ALA A 40 -10.84 -15.22 9.69
C ALA A 40 -12.02 -14.26 9.44
N ALA A 41 -12.04 -13.60 8.28
CA ALA A 41 -13.15 -12.72 7.89
C ALA A 41 -14.48 -13.50 7.82
N SER A 42 -14.47 -14.70 7.22
CA SER A 42 -15.66 -15.56 7.14
C SER A 42 -16.15 -16.00 8.51
N SER A 43 -15.24 -16.23 9.47
CA SER A 43 -15.59 -16.60 10.84
C SER A 43 -16.25 -15.44 11.60
N LEU A 44 -15.82 -14.19 11.34
CA LEU A 44 -16.43 -12.98 11.91
C LEU A 44 -17.82 -12.72 11.34
N ASP A 45 -17.97 -12.87 10.02
CA ASP A 45 -19.26 -12.76 9.34
C ASP A 45 -20.27 -13.78 9.89
N ALA A 46 -19.82 -15.04 10.06
CA ALA A 46 -20.64 -16.09 10.67
C ALA A 46 -21.00 -15.80 12.14
N ALA A 47 -20.20 -15.00 12.85
CA ALA A 47 -20.48 -14.54 14.21
C ALA A 47 -21.38 -13.28 14.25
N GLY A 48 -21.72 -12.70 13.10
CA GLY A 48 -22.52 -11.48 12.96
C GLY A 48 -21.72 -10.18 13.09
N ASP A 49 -20.39 -10.23 12.96
CA ASP A 49 -19.52 -9.05 12.95
C ASP A 49 -19.13 -8.68 11.51
N ASP A 50 -20.14 -8.23 10.77
CA ASP A 50 -20.05 -7.91 9.34
C ASP A 50 -19.04 -6.78 9.05
N GLU A 51 -18.88 -5.82 9.97
CA GLU A 51 -17.97 -4.70 9.82
C GLU A 51 -16.51 -5.15 9.93
N ALA A 52 -16.17 -5.93 10.96
CA ALA A 52 -14.83 -6.48 11.10
C ALA A 52 -14.50 -7.46 9.97
N ALA A 53 -15.46 -8.30 9.57
CA ALA A 53 -15.32 -9.20 8.43
C ALA A 53 -15.00 -8.43 7.13
N ARG A 54 -15.74 -7.36 6.86
CA ARG A 54 -15.51 -6.49 5.71
C ARG A 54 -14.15 -5.80 5.77
N ALA A 55 -13.73 -5.32 6.94
CA ALA A 55 -12.43 -4.68 7.12
C ALA A 55 -11.28 -5.65 6.79
N LEU A 56 -11.34 -6.89 7.29
CA LEU A 56 -10.35 -7.94 6.99
C LEU A 56 -10.31 -8.31 5.50
N ASN A 57 -11.47 -8.44 4.85
CA ASN A 57 -11.56 -8.75 3.42
C ASN A 57 -10.89 -7.70 2.51
N CYS A 58 -10.75 -6.45 2.99
CA CYS A 58 -10.05 -5.39 2.25
C CYS A 58 -8.52 -5.48 2.35
N LEU A 59 -7.97 -6.10 3.40
CA LEU A 59 -6.52 -6.11 3.66
C LEU A 59 -5.70 -6.80 2.56
N PRO A 60 -6.14 -7.93 1.98
CA PRO A 60 -5.45 -8.53 0.82
C PRO A 60 -5.35 -7.59 -0.40
N LEU A 61 -6.37 -6.75 -0.63
CA LEU A 61 -6.33 -5.77 -1.72
C LEU A 61 -5.23 -4.72 -1.50
N TYR A 62 -5.08 -4.24 -0.27
CA TYR A 62 -4.01 -3.31 0.09
C TYR A 62 -2.63 -3.96 0.03
N ALA A 63 -2.53 -5.25 0.35
CA ALA A 63 -1.29 -6.00 0.20
C ALA A 63 -0.87 -6.15 -1.27
N ALA A 64 -1.82 -6.41 -2.17
CA ALA A 64 -1.60 -6.50 -3.61
C ALA A 64 -1.31 -5.15 -4.28
N ALA A 65 -1.74 -4.03 -3.67
CA ALA A 65 -1.45 -2.70 -4.20
C ALA A 65 0.05 -2.41 -4.19
N ARG A 66 0.58 -1.90 -5.31
CA ARG A 66 1.98 -1.48 -5.40
C ARG A 66 2.25 -0.33 -4.43
N PRO A 67 3.36 -0.36 -3.66
CA PRO A 67 3.75 0.77 -2.84
C PRO A 67 3.91 2.04 -3.69
N GLN A 68 3.44 3.18 -3.19
CA GLN A 68 3.58 4.47 -3.86
C GLN A 68 5.04 4.79 -4.22
N SER A 69 5.98 4.40 -3.34
CA SER A 69 7.41 4.56 -3.57
C SER A 69 7.93 3.84 -4.81
N GLU A 70 7.37 2.67 -5.15
CA GLU A 70 7.72 1.95 -6.37
C GLU A 70 7.17 2.63 -7.61
N ILE A 71 5.95 3.15 -7.52
CA ILE A 71 5.32 3.93 -8.59
C ILE A 71 6.19 5.17 -8.87
N ASP A 72 6.55 5.93 -7.83
CA ASP A 72 7.41 7.11 -7.96
C ASP A 72 8.79 6.76 -8.52
N ALA A 73 9.36 5.61 -8.13
CA ALA A 73 10.63 5.14 -8.67
C ALA A 73 10.53 4.81 -10.18
N ASP A 74 9.43 4.18 -10.62
CA ASP A 74 9.17 3.92 -12.04
C ASP A 74 9.04 5.23 -12.83
N TRP A 75 8.32 6.21 -12.29
CA TRP A 75 8.20 7.54 -12.90
C TRP A 75 9.56 8.21 -13.10
N ARG A 76 10.43 8.19 -12.09
CA ARG A 76 11.79 8.73 -12.19
C ARG A 76 12.63 7.99 -13.22
N ARG A 77 12.55 6.64 -13.26
CA ARG A 77 13.25 5.83 -14.26
C ARG A 77 12.86 6.22 -15.69
N ARG A 78 11.55 6.41 -15.96
CA ARG A 78 11.06 6.85 -17.28
C ARG A 78 11.60 8.21 -17.68
N GLN A 79 11.57 9.19 -16.77
CA GLN A 79 12.12 10.53 -17.02
C GLN A 79 13.61 10.51 -17.35
N ILE A 80 14.40 9.64 -16.72
CA ILE A 80 15.83 9.48 -17.02
C ILE A 80 16.00 8.93 -18.44
N VAL A 81 15.26 7.88 -18.81
CA VAL A 81 15.35 7.27 -20.15
C VAL A 81 14.96 8.27 -21.24
N GLU A 82 13.86 8.98 -21.08
CA GLU A 82 13.40 10.01 -22.03
C GLU A 82 14.40 11.15 -22.18
N ARG A 83 14.98 11.61 -21.06
CA ARG A 83 16.00 12.66 -21.07
C ARG A 83 17.28 12.20 -21.76
N THR A 84 17.74 10.97 -21.52
CA THR A 84 18.93 10.42 -22.18
C THR A 84 18.70 10.25 -23.67
N ALA A 85 17.51 9.77 -24.08
CA ALA A 85 17.13 9.64 -25.49
C ALA A 85 17.08 11.02 -26.19
N PHE A 86 16.57 12.05 -25.50
CA PHE A 86 16.58 13.42 -26.02
C PHE A 86 18.00 13.95 -26.23
N ILE A 87 18.92 13.71 -25.27
CA ILE A 87 20.32 14.14 -25.38
C ILE A 87 21.01 13.42 -26.55
N ALA A 88 20.83 12.10 -26.68
CA ALA A 88 21.42 11.30 -27.75
C ALA A 88 20.96 11.78 -29.14
N LYS A 89 19.66 12.05 -29.30
CA LYS A 89 19.10 12.58 -30.55
C LYS A 89 19.64 13.99 -30.88
N LYS A 90 19.89 14.81 -29.86
CA LYS A 90 20.49 16.15 -30.05
C LYS A 90 21.97 16.07 -30.44
N SER A 91 22.73 15.10 -29.91
CA SER A 91 24.13 14.90 -30.28
C SER A 91 24.31 14.36 -31.70
N GLU A 92 23.38 13.56 -32.23
CA GLU A 92 23.43 13.08 -33.62
C GLU A 92 23.21 14.21 -34.65
N GLY A 93 22.55 15.30 -34.26
CA GLY A 93 22.35 16.48 -35.09
C GLY A 93 23.45 17.54 -34.99
N TYR A 94 24.48 17.33 -34.18
CA TYR A 94 25.57 18.28 -33.99
C TYR A 94 26.61 18.12 -35.11
N LYS A 95 26.60 19.04 -36.08
CA LYS A 95 27.75 19.28 -36.96
C LYS A 95 28.57 20.40 -36.32
N PRO A 96 29.78 20.13 -35.79
CA PRO A 96 30.66 21.23 -35.40
C PRO A 96 30.99 22.01 -36.68
N ASP A 97 30.76 23.31 -36.63
CA ASP A 97 31.03 24.21 -37.76
C ASP A 97 32.47 24.01 -38.27
N GLU A 98 32.60 23.66 -39.55
CA GLU A 98 33.85 23.63 -40.33
C GLU A 98 34.34 25.05 -40.65
#